data_AF-A0A061EEI0-F1
#
_entry.id   AF-A0A061EEI0-F1
#
_cell.length_a   1.000
_cell.length_b   1.000
_cell.length_c   1.000
_cell.angle_alpha   90.00
_cell.angle_beta   90.00
_cell.angle_gamma   90.00
#
_symmetry.space_group_name_H-M   'P 1'
#
loop_
_entity.id
_entity.type
_entity.pdbx_description
1 polymer ?
#
loop_
_entity_poly.entity_id
_entity_poly.type
_entity_poly.pdbx_seq_one_letter_code
_entity_poly.pdbx_strand_id
1 'polypeptide(L)'
;MTWQMQPLNLHKEFEILRMKENEIIKGYSDKIMKLVNQLRLLEEDLSERRIVNKVLVSLPKKFEAKISSLEDSKDLSQLTIIELVNTFQAQEQRHFI
;
A
#
# COMPACT_ATOMS: atom_id res chain seq x y z
N MET A 1 12.11 19.43 -21.03
CA MET A 1 10.75 19.32 -20.42
C MET A 1 10.47 17.95 -19.79
N THR A 2 11.47 17.15 -19.42
CA THR A 2 11.27 15.77 -18.94
C THR A 2 11.41 15.60 -17.42
N TRP A 3 12.15 16.48 -16.73
CA TRP A 3 12.40 16.36 -15.29
C TRP A 3 11.16 16.63 -14.44
N GLN A 4 10.35 17.65 -14.77
CA GLN A 4 9.13 17.97 -14.02
C GLN A 4 7.96 17.00 -14.30
N MET A 5 8.01 16.21 -15.38
CA MET A 5 6.96 15.24 -15.69
C MET A 5 7.14 13.92 -14.90
N GLN A 6 8.35 13.65 -14.40
CA GLN A 6 8.68 12.39 -13.72
C GLN A 6 7.94 12.24 -12.36
N PRO A 7 7.94 13.22 -11.45
CA PRO A 7 7.19 13.12 -10.19
C PRO A 7 5.68 13.03 -10.44
N LEU A 8 5.15 13.81 -11.39
CA LEU A 8 3.72 13.83 -11.70
C LEU A 8 3.21 12.47 -12.20
N ASN A 9 3.98 11.80 -13.07
CA ASN A 9 3.62 10.46 -13.53
C ASN A 9 3.63 9.44 -12.39
N LEU A 10 4.65 9.47 -11.52
CA LEU A 10 4.75 8.56 -10.38
C LEU A 10 3.60 8.77 -9.38
N HIS A 11 3.20 10.02 -9.11
CA HIS A 11 2.02 10.33 -8.32
C HIS A 11 0.75 9.75 -8.96
N LYS A 12 0.59 9.93 -10.28
CA LYS A 12 -0.55 9.36 -10.99
C LYS A 12 -0.57 7.83 -10.90
N GLU A 13 0.59 7.17 -11.08
CA GLU A 13 0.75 5.73 -10.93
C GLU A 13 0.40 5.27 -9.51
N PHE A 14 0.87 5.99 -8.49
CA PHE A 14 0.53 5.74 -7.09
C PHE A 14 -0.98 5.86 -6.83
N GLU A 15 -1.63 6.91 -7.35
CA GLU A 15 -3.06 7.14 -7.15
C GLU A 15 -3.93 6.08 -7.86
N ILE A 16 -3.54 5.59 -9.04
CA ILE A 16 -4.29 4.53 -9.75
C ILE A 16 -3.91 3.11 -9.32
N LEU A 17 -2.80 2.92 -8.59
CA LEU A 17 -2.37 1.59 -8.15
C LEU A 17 -3.48 0.90 -7.35
N ARG A 18 -3.87 -0.28 -7.79
CA ARG A 18 -4.80 -1.18 -7.11
C ARG A 18 -4.31 -2.60 -7.19
N MET A 19 -4.51 -3.35 -6.11
CA MET A 19 -4.21 -4.77 -6.08
C MET A 19 -5.24 -5.51 -6.93
N LYS A 20 -4.79 -6.49 -7.72
CA LYS A 20 -5.69 -7.33 -8.51
C LYS A 20 -6.31 -8.44 -7.64
N GLU A 21 -7.49 -8.93 -8.00
CA GLU A 21 -8.19 -10.00 -7.26
C GLU A 21 -7.31 -11.26 -7.06
N ASN A 22 -6.53 -11.62 -8.10
CA ASN A 22 -5.66 -12.80 -8.14
C ASN A 22 -4.19 -12.51 -7.79
N GLU A 23 -3.87 -11.27 -7.44
CA GLU A 23 -2.53 -10.91 -6.96
C GLU A 23 -2.40 -11.30 -5.48
N ILE A 24 -1.17 -11.66 -5.08
CA ILE A 24 -0.80 -11.90 -3.68
C ILE A 24 -0.26 -10.63 -3.05
N ILE A 25 -0.42 -10.48 -1.73
CA ILE A 25 -0.03 -9.27 -0.98
C ILE A 25 1.45 -8.95 -1.19
N LYS A 26 2.33 -9.95 -1.23
CA LYS A 26 3.76 -9.73 -1.49
C LYS A 26 4.01 -9.05 -2.85
N GLY A 27 3.36 -9.54 -3.91
CA GLY A 27 3.51 -8.97 -5.26
C GLY A 27 2.97 -7.54 -5.35
N TYR A 28 1.86 -7.27 -4.66
CA TYR A 28 1.32 -5.92 -4.55
C TYR A 28 2.24 -5.00 -3.70
N SER A 29 2.72 -5.48 -2.55
CA SER A 29 3.57 -4.70 -1.63
C SER A 29 4.88 -4.26 -2.28
N ASP A 30 5.46 -5.13 -3.11
CA ASP A 30 6.69 -4.83 -3.85
C ASP A 30 6.49 -3.68 -4.84
N LYS A 31 5.32 -3.61 -5.50
CA LYS A 31 4.98 -2.54 -6.45
C LYS A 31 4.80 -1.20 -5.75
N ILE A 32 4.04 -1.16 -4.65
CA ILE A 32 3.82 0.10 -3.93
C ILE A 32 5.12 0.60 -3.26
N MET A 33 5.94 -0.30 -2.69
CA MET A 33 7.25 0.08 -2.14
C MET A 33 8.17 0.64 -3.22
N LYS A 34 8.17 0.07 -4.43
CA LYS A 34 8.95 0.60 -5.55
C LYS A 34 8.54 2.05 -5.87
N LEU A 35 7.24 2.32 -5.99
CA LEU A 35 6.73 3.68 -6.27
C LEU A 35 7.05 4.66 -5.14
N VAL A 36 6.83 4.26 -3.88
CA VAL A 36 7.15 5.09 -2.72
C VAL A 36 8.64 5.42 -2.67
N ASN A 37 9.51 4.44 -2.92
CA ASN A 37 10.96 4.66 -2.96
C ASN A 37 11.35 5.62 -4.09
N GLN A 38 10.74 5.50 -5.27
CA GLN A 38 10.99 6.42 -6.39
C GLN A 38 10.54 7.85 -6.05
N LEU A 39 9.39 8.02 -5.42
CA LEU A 39 8.89 9.34 -4.99
C LEU A 39 9.78 9.95 -3.90
N ARG A 40 10.21 9.15 -2.91
CA ARG A 40 11.17 9.58 -1.87
C ARG A 40 12.53 9.99 -2.43
N LEU A 41 13.02 9.31 -3.47
CA LEU A 41 14.26 9.68 -4.18
C LEU A 41 14.17 11.02 -4.91
N LEU A 42 12.95 11.46 -5.23
CA LEU A 42 12.67 12.76 -5.84
C LEU A 42 12.37 13.85 -4.80
N GLU A 43 12.68 13.59 -3.52
CA GLU A 43 12.44 14.48 -2.38
C GLU A 43 10.95 14.84 -2.17
N GLU A 44 10.03 14.00 -2.69
CA GLU A 44 8.60 14.15 -2.44
C GLU A 44 8.24 13.66 -1.03
N ASP A 45 7.57 14.51 -0.25
CA ASP A 45 7.10 14.16 1.08
C ASP A 45 5.87 13.24 1.01
N LEU A 46 6.11 11.94 1.15
CA LEU A 46 5.08 10.93 1.33
C LEU A 46 5.05 10.43 2.76
N SER A 47 4.11 10.97 3.54
CA SER A 47 3.85 10.51 4.90
C SER A 47 3.43 9.03 4.95
N GLU A 48 3.85 8.31 6.00
CA GLU A 48 3.44 6.92 6.24
C GLU A 48 1.92 6.77 6.26
N ARG A 49 1.21 7.74 6.85
CA ARG A 49 -0.26 7.77 6.86
C ARG A 49 -0.86 7.76 5.45
N ARG A 50 -0.29 8.52 4.50
CA ARG A 50 -0.73 8.53 3.10
C ARG A 50 -0.53 7.15 2.45
N ILE A 51 0.60 6.51 2.72
CA ILE A 51 0.95 5.20 2.16
C ILE A 51 0.04 4.10 2.73
N VAL A 52 -0.17 4.09 4.05
CA VAL A 52 -1.07 3.14 4.72
C VAL A 52 -2.49 3.26 4.21
N ASN A 53 -3.03 4.48 4.18
CA ASN A 53 -4.38 4.72 3.63
C ASN A 53 -4.46 4.28 2.18
N LYS A 54 -3.44 4.57 1.37
CA LYS A 54 -3.39 4.14 -0.03
C LYS A 54 -3.48 2.61 -0.15
N VAL A 55 -2.79 1.86 0.69
CA VAL A 55 -2.86 0.39 0.69
C VAL A 55 -4.27 -0.06 1.02
N LEU A 56 -4.81 0.38 2.15
CA LEU A 56 -6.13 -0.02 2.64
C LEU A 56 -7.23 0.17 1.59
N VAL A 57 -7.28 1.33 0.91
CA VAL A 57 -8.31 1.62 -0.12
C VAL A 57 -8.10 0.87 -1.44
N SER A 58 -6.94 0.26 -1.63
CA SER A 58 -6.55 -0.38 -2.88
C SER A 58 -6.58 -1.91 -2.83
N LEU A 59 -6.79 -2.46 -1.63
CA LEU A 59 -6.95 -3.89 -1.41
C LEU A 59 -8.34 -4.37 -1.87
N PRO A 60 -8.46 -5.61 -2.38
CA PRO A 60 -9.74 -6.20 -2.74
C PRO A 60 -10.66 -6.42 -1.54
N LYS A 61 -11.97 -6.54 -1.81
CA LYS A 61 -13.02 -6.78 -0.79
C LYS A 61 -12.76 -8.00 0.11
N LYS A 62 -12.00 -9.00 -0.37
CA LYS A 62 -11.62 -10.18 0.44
C LYS A 62 -10.84 -9.82 1.72
N PHE A 63 -10.25 -8.63 1.79
CA PHE A 63 -9.56 -8.13 2.97
C PHE A 63 -10.41 -7.18 3.84
N GLU A 64 -11.63 -6.83 3.42
CA GLU A 64 -12.49 -5.83 4.08
C GLU A 64 -12.73 -6.14 5.56
N ALA A 65 -13.06 -7.40 5.89
CA ALA A 65 -13.25 -7.81 7.28
C ALA A 65 -11.99 -7.62 8.16
N LYS A 66 -10.79 -7.84 7.58
CA LYS A 66 -9.54 -7.64 8.30
C LYS A 66 -9.19 -6.16 8.44
N ILE A 67 -9.50 -5.37 7.41
CA ILE A 67 -9.36 -3.91 7.42
C ILE A 67 -10.22 -3.34 8.56
N SER A 68 -11.52 -3.66 8.61
CA SER A 68 -12.40 -3.15 9.68
C SER A 68 -11.90 -3.53 11.07
N SER A 69 -11.49 -4.79 11.27
CA SER A 69 -10.89 -5.23 12.55
C SER A 69 -9.60 -4.48 12.89
N LEU A 70 -8.81 -4.06 11.91
CA LEU A 70 -7.59 -3.30 12.13
C LEU A 70 -7.91 -1.84 12.51
N GLU A 71 -8.88 -1.24 11.83
CA GLU A 71 -9.38 0.12 12.11
C GLU A 71 -9.97 0.22 13.53
N ASP A 72 -10.69 -0.82 13.97
CA ASP A 72 -11.27 -0.88 15.32
C ASP A 72 -10.23 -1.11 16.42
N SER A 73 -9.12 -1.80 16.11
CA SER A 73 -8.14 -2.26 17.11
C SER A 73 -6.86 -1.43 17.21
N LYS A 74 -6.54 -0.63 16.19
CA LYS A 74 -5.30 0.16 16.14
C LYS A 74 -5.55 1.55 15.55
N ASP A 75 -4.82 2.53 16.09
CA ASP A 75 -4.71 3.83 15.45
C ASP A 75 -3.90 3.70 14.14
N LEU A 76 -4.59 3.83 12.99
CA LEU A 76 -3.98 3.77 11.65
C LEU A 76 -2.87 4.81 11.46
N SER A 77 -2.87 5.88 12.25
CA SER A 77 -1.84 6.91 12.17
C SER A 77 -0.49 6.51 12.78
N GLN A 78 -0.48 5.48 13.62
CA GLN A 78 0.73 4.92 14.23
C GLN A 78 1.25 3.69 13.45
N LEU A 79 0.49 3.24 12.47
CA LEU A 79 0.76 2.00 11.75
C LEU A 79 1.75 2.26 10.62
N THR A 80 2.76 1.41 10.50
CA THR A 80 3.75 1.50 9.41
C THR A 80 3.37 0.61 8.23
N ILE A 81 3.83 0.95 7.02
CA ILE A 81 3.59 0.11 5.84
C ILE A 81 4.08 -1.35 6.04
N ILE A 82 5.17 -1.53 6.77
CA ILE A 82 5.77 -2.85 7.04
C ILE A 82 4.84 -3.69 7.92
N GLU A 83 4.34 -3.13 9.01
CA GLU A 83 3.39 -3.83 9.89
C GLU A 83 2.10 -4.19 9.17
N LEU A 84 1.62 -3.30 8.29
CA LEU A 84 0.42 -3.52 7.51
C LEU A 84 0.60 -4.72 6.56
N VAL A 85 1.69 -4.73 5.81
CA VAL A 85 2.03 -5.81 4.87
C VAL A 85 2.17 -7.13 5.61
N ASN A 86 2.87 -7.15 6.75
CA ASN A 86 3.02 -8.37 7.56
C ASN A 86 1.67 -8.90 8.06
N THR A 87 0.77 -8.01 8.47
CA THR A 87 -0.58 -8.38 8.94
C THR A 87 -1.39 -9.08 7.85
N PHE A 88 -1.36 -8.55 6.62
CA PHE A 88 -2.08 -9.12 5.50
C PHE A 88 -1.42 -10.38 4.92
N GLN A 89 -0.08 -10.44 4.87
CA GLN A 89 0.63 -11.65 4.46
C GLN A 89 0.34 -12.83 5.38
N ALA A 90 0.32 -12.60 6.70
CA ALA A 90 -0.04 -13.64 7.67
C ALA A 90 -1.49 -14.15 7.52
N GLN A 91 -2.41 -13.31 7.03
CA GLN A 91 -3.78 -13.74 6.70
C GLN A 91 -3.80 -14.61 5.45
N GLU A 92 -3.12 -14.22 4.37
CA GLU A 92 -3.09 -15.02 3.14
C GLU A 92 -2.52 -16.42 3.38
N GLN A 93 -1.44 -16.54 4.15
CA GLN A 93 -0.84 -17.84 4.49
C GLN A 93 -1.81 -18.80 5.19
N ARG A 94 -2.77 -18.29 5.98
CA ARG A 94 -3.78 -19.12 6.66
C ARG A 94 -4.87 -19.66 5.73
N HIS A 95 -5.04 -19.08 4.54
CA HIS A 95 -6.00 -19.54 3.55
C HIS A 95 -5.44 -20.63 2.61
N PHE A 96 -4.14 -20.90 2.64
CA PHE A 96 -3.47 -21.91 1.82
C PHE A 96 -3.13 -23.22 2.57
N ILE A 97 -3.57 -23.36 3.83
CA ILE A 97 -3.42 -24.58 4.64
C ILE A 97 -4.72 -25.35 4.78
#